data_AF-A0A7Y4R5B7-F1
#
_entry.id   AF-A0A7Y4R5B7-F1
#
_cell.length_a   1.000
_cell.length_b   1.000
_cell.length_c   1.000
_cell.angle_alpha   90.00
_cell.angle_beta   90.00
_cell.angle_gamma   90.00
#
_symmetry.space_group_name_H-M   'P 1'
#
loop_
_entity.id
_entity.type
_entity.pdbx_description
1 polymer ?
#
loop_
_entity_poly.entity_id
_entity_poly.type
_entity_poly.pdbx_seq_one_letter_code
_entity_poly.pdbx_strand_id
1 'polypeptide(L)'
;MGYGSSNDISGIYFVNRSFTVPGAIGYMESHDEERLMYKNLQFGNSAGLYSVKTLSTALNRIKAANLIFYSIPGPKMIWQFGELGYDLSINTCSDGTTNNNCRTSAKPIKWEYQQVGDRASLFTVTADLIRLRNTYSVFTSGDATLIGGSNLVKQVMLKNKPYTASPTNSSQMNVVSVANFDVSNQTVQITFPHTGTWYDYYEYGAQLNVTSTNQSMELTPGQYKLYTDVLIQNLITSTEEEHVSISLFPNPTNDVLRVQAEKPIQSLALISMQGSAVLPKRIDTESWDVSSMSAGLYIAEIRFENSVIRKRVLKK
;
A
#
# COMPACT_ATOMS: atom_id res chain seq x y z
N MET A 1 0.33 -16.83 3.83
CA MET A 1 1.27 -17.84 4.34
C MET A 1 2.44 -18.14 3.41
N GLY A 2 2.28 -18.17 2.08
CA GLY A 2 3.39 -18.46 1.15
C GLY A 2 3.52 -19.94 0.77
N TYR A 3 2.38 -20.63 0.66
CA TYR A 3 2.27 -22.00 0.17
C TYR A 3 1.34 -22.04 -1.05
N GLY A 4 1.75 -22.73 -2.11
CA GLY A 4 1.06 -22.77 -3.42
C GLY A 4 0.02 -23.87 -3.58
N SER A 5 -0.64 -24.30 -2.49
CA SER A 5 -1.70 -25.31 -2.52
C SER A 5 -3.07 -24.69 -2.26
N SER A 6 -4.06 -24.99 -3.09
CA SER A 6 -5.46 -24.57 -2.93
C SER A 6 -5.63 -23.05 -2.75
N ASN A 7 -4.87 -22.27 -3.50
CA ASN A 7 -4.78 -20.81 -3.41
C ASN A 7 -5.25 -20.09 -4.68
N ASP A 8 -6.06 -20.74 -5.52
CA ASP A 8 -6.75 -20.05 -6.61
C ASP A 8 -7.88 -19.19 -6.04
N ILE A 9 -7.85 -17.92 -6.41
CA ILE A 9 -8.80 -16.88 -5.97
C ILE A 9 -9.75 -16.46 -7.10
N SER A 10 -9.68 -17.12 -8.26
CA SER A 10 -10.50 -16.82 -9.44
C SER A 10 -12.00 -16.76 -9.13
N GLY A 11 -12.48 -17.59 -8.20
CA GLY A 11 -13.88 -17.64 -7.76
C GLY A 11 -14.37 -16.39 -7.01
N ILE A 12 -13.49 -15.47 -6.60
CA ILE A 12 -13.90 -14.19 -5.97
C ILE A 12 -14.62 -13.30 -7.00
N TYR A 13 -14.25 -13.39 -8.28
CA TYR A 13 -14.91 -12.63 -9.33
C TYR A 13 -16.21 -13.33 -9.76
N PHE A 14 -17.33 -12.65 -9.56
CA PHE A 14 -18.68 -13.22 -9.75
C PHE A 14 -18.93 -13.79 -11.16
N VAL A 15 -18.30 -13.23 -12.20
CA VAL A 15 -18.41 -13.74 -13.58
C VAL A 15 -17.81 -15.14 -13.73
N ASN A 16 -16.73 -15.45 -13.01
CA ASN A 16 -16.14 -16.80 -12.99
C ASN A 16 -17.05 -17.83 -12.31
N ARG A 17 -18.11 -17.37 -11.62
CA ARG A 17 -19.17 -18.19 -11.03
C ARG A 17 -20.47 -18.16 -11.84
N SER A 18 -20.40 -17.67 -13.09
CA SER A 18 -21.53 -17.53 -14.01
C SER A 18 -22.64 -16.59 -13.53
N PHE A 19 -22.35 -15.70 -12.56
CA PHE A 19 -23.31 -14.67 -12.17
C PHE A 19 -23.29 -13.52 -13.18
N THR A 20 -24.47 -13.06 -13.58
CA THR A 20 -24.65 -11.92 -14.50
C THR A 20 -24.71 -10.58 -13.78
N VAL A 21 -24.85 -10.59 -12.46
CA VAL A 21 -24.84 -9.44 -11.55
C VAL A 21 -23.84 -9.68 -10.43
N PRO A 22 -23.31 -8.62 -9.78
CA PRO A 22 -22.33 -8.76 -8.69
C PRO A 22 -22.96 -9.27 -7.38
N GLY A 23 -23.54 -10.48 -7.40
CA GLY A 23 -24.22 -11.11 -6.26
C GLY A 23 -23.34 -11.95 -5.34
N ALA A 24 -22.06 -12.15 -5.68
CA ALA A 24 -21.13 -12.93 -4.87
C ALA A 24 -20.39 -12.02 -3.87
N ILE A 25 -20.63 -12.21 -2.58
CA ILE A 25 -19.88 -11.53 -1.51
C ILE A 25 -18.52 -12.21 -1.36
N GLY A 26 -17.45 -11.52 -1.76
CA GLY A 26 -16.09 -11.95 -1.49
C GLY A 26 -15.68 -11.59 -0.07
N TYR A 27 -14.90 -12.44 0.57
CA TYR A 27 -14.25 -12.19 1.86
C TYR A 27 -12.88 -12.88 1.87
N MET A 28 -11.93 -12.32 2.63
CA MET A 28 -10.63 -12.96 2.88
C MET A 28 -10.63 -13.79 4.16
N GLU A 29 -11.52 -13.43 5.09
CA GLU A 29 -11.69 -14.02 6.42
C GLU A 29 -13.16 -13.87 6.84
N SER A 30 -13.61 -14.74 7.72
CA SER A 30 -14.94 -14.68 8.35
C SER A 30 -14.88 -15.22 9.78
N HIS A 31 -16.01 -15.28 10.47
CA HIS A 31 -16.09 -15.96 11.78
C HIS A 31 -15.87 -17.48 11.69
N ASP A 32 -16.00 -18.07 10.50
CA ASP A 32 -15.91 -19.50 10.28
C ASP A 32 -14.55 -19.97 9.75
N GLU A 33 -13.63 -19.05 9.47
CA GLU A 33 -12.30 -19.37 8.96
C GLU A 33 -11.24 -18.69 9.82
N GLU A 34 -10.13 -19.39 10.05
CA GLU A 34 -9.03 -18.84 10.85
C GLU A 34 -8.38 -17.64 10.15
N ARG A 35 -7.98 -16.64 10.93
CA ARG A 35 -7.51 -15.33 10.45
C ARG A 35 -6.20 -15.45 9.69
N LEU A 36 -6.05 -14.75 8.57
CA LEU A 36 -4.82 -14.73 7.77
C LEU A 36 -3.64 -14.21 8.59
N MET A 37 -3.83 -13.20 9.44
CA MET A 37 -2.75 -12.69 10.28
C MET A 37 -2.30 -13.72 11.32
N TYR A 38 -3.24 -14.35 12.04
CA TYR A 38 -2.91 -15.45 12.94
C TYR A 38 -2.16 -16.57 12.18
N LYS A 39 -2.68 -17.00 11.03
CA LYS A 39 -2.06 -18.03 10.20
C LYS A 39 -0.67 -17.64 9.68
N ASN A 40 -0.46 -16.38 9.30
CA ASN A 40 0.84 -15.89 8.86
C ASN A 40 1.86 -15.96 10.01
N LEU A 41 1.49 -15.50 11.20
CA LEU A 41 2.38 -15.50 12.37
C LEU A 41 2.71 -16.90 12.88
N GLN A 42 1.74 -17.82 12.92
CA GLN A 42 1.94 -19.16 13.46
C GLN A 42 2.55 -20.11 12.42
N PHE A 43 2.04 -20.06 11.19
CA PHE A 43 2.28 -21.08 10.17
C PHE A 43 2.86 -20.52 8.87
N GLY A 44 3.28 -19.26 8.85
CA GLY A 44 3.89 -18.65 7.67
C GLY A 44 5.16 -19.38 7.21
N ASN A 45 5.35 -19.43 5.89
CA ASN A 45 6.57 -19.94 5.28
C ASN A 45 7.75 -18.98 5.50
N SER A 46 8.98 -19.46 5.32
CA SER A 46 10.20 -18.68 5.45
C SER A 46 11.29 -19.17 4.49
N ALA A 47 12.11 -18.27 3.98
CA ALA A 47 13.30 -18.59 3.19
C ALA A 47 14.42 -17.59 3.48
N GLY A 48 15.60 -18.10 3.86
CA GLY A 48 16.73 -17.26 4.26
C GLY A 48 16.35 -16.33 5.42
N LEU A 49 16.56 -15.02 5.22
CA LEU A 49 16.21 -13.98 6.19
C LEU A 49 14.74 -13.52 6.12
N TYR A 50 13.98 -13.96 5.11
CA TYR A 50 12.58 -13.59 4.95
C TYR A 50 11.67 -14.59 5.67
N SER A 51 10.87 -14.10 6.62
CA SER A 51 9.91 -14.92 7.37
C SER A 51 8.54 -14.28 7.40
N VAL A 52 7.53 -14.99 6.90
CA VAL A 52 6.12 -14.57 6.99
C VAL A 52 5.64 -14.50 8.45
N LYS A 53 6.36 -15.12 9.38
CA LYS A 53 6.04 -15.11 10.82
C LYS A 53 6.46 -13.81 11.52
N THR A 54 7.30 -12.99 10.89
CA THR A 54 7.65 -11.66 11.40
C THR A 54 6.47 -10.71 11.24
N LEU A 55 6.10 -9.96 12.28
CA LEU A 55 4.90 -9.11 12.28
C LEU A 55 4.86 -8.12 11.11
N SER A 56 5.96 -7.38 10.88
CA SER A 56 6.06 -6.41 9.78
C SER A 56 5.90 -7.08 8.41
N THR A 57 6.54 -8.23 8.20
CA THR A 57 6.40 -9.04 6.99
C THR A 57 4.97 -9.57 6.81
N ALA A 58 4.35 -10.09 7.87
CA ALA A 58 2.97 -10.57 7.85
C ALA A 58 1.99 -9.44 7.46
N LEU A 59 2.13 -8.26 8.07
CA LEU A 59 1.31 -7.08 7.77
C LEU A 59 1.48 -6.61 6.33
N ASN A 60 2.72 -6.56 5.81
CA ASN A 60 2.96 -6.24 4.41
C ASN A 60 2.30 -7.24 3.45
N ARG A 61 2.21 -8.51 3.84
CA ARG A 61 1.50 -9.53 3.04
C ARG A 61 -0.01 -9.36 3.09
N ILE A 62 -0.57 -8.84 4.19
CA ILE A 62 -1.99 -8.45 4.21
C ILE A 62 -2.21 -7.23 3.31
N LYS A 63 -1.31 -6.25 3.27
CA LYS A 63 -1.40 -5.13 2.29
C LYS A 63 -1.46 -5.66 0.85
N ALA A 64 -0.57 -6.60 0.51
CA ALA A 64 -0.58 -7.26 -0.80
C ALA A 64 -1.89 -8.04 -1.08
N ALA A 65 -2.41 -8.76 -0.08
CA ALA A 65 -3.69 -9.46 -0.19
C ALA A 65 -4.86 -8.48 -0.37
N ASN A 66 -4.89 -7.39 0.39
CA ASN A 66 -5.88 -6.33 0.30
C ASN A 66 -5.88 -5.70 -1.09
N LEU A 67 -4.71 -5.41 -1.67
CA LEU A 67 -4.62 -4.88 -3.03
C LEU A 67 -5.32 -5.82 -4.01
N ILE A 68 -4.95 -7.10 -4.04
CA ILE A 68 -5.53 -8.06 -4.97
C ILE A 68 -7.04 -8.20 -4.73
N PHE A 69 -7.46 -8.31 -3.47
CA PHE A 69 -8.85 -8.53 -3.09
C PHE A 69 -9.77 -7.34 -3.41
N TYR A 70 -9.38 -6.12 -3.02
CA TYR A 70 -10.19 -4.92 -3.22
C TYR A 70 -10.15 -4.40 -4.65
N SER A 71 -9.15 -4.78 -5.45
CA SER A 71 -9.14 -4.51 -6.89
C SER A 71 -10.22 -5.29 -7.65
N ILE A 72 -10.69 -6.45 -7.15
CA ILE A 72 -11.65 -7.27 -7.88
C ILE A 72 -13.08 -6.70 -7.75
N PRO A 73 -13.82 -6.49 -8.85
CA PRO A 73 -15.21 -6.03 -8.82
C PRO A 73 -16.16 -6.93 -8.02
N GLY A 74 -17.31 -6.34 -7.61
CA GLY A 74 -18.31 -7.00 -6.78
C GLY A 74 -18.18 -6.72 -5.28
N PRO A 75 -19.19 -7.09 -4.46
CA PRO A 75 -19.22 -6.77 -3.04
C PRO A 75 -18.09 -7.48 -2.28
N LYS A 76 -17.55 -6.77 -1.29
CA LYS A 76 -16.42 -7.20 -0.46
C LYS A 76 -16.81 -7.04 1.00
N MET A 77 -16.53 -8.06 1.79
CA MET A 77 -16.70 -8.03 3.24
C MET A 77 -15.32 -7.88 3.89
N ILE A 78 -15.24 -6.95 4.84
CA ILE A 78 -14.15 -6.88 5.80
C ILE A 78 -14.61 -7.48 7.12
N TRP A 79 -13.77 -8.29 7.74
CA TRP A 79 -14.02 -8.81 9.08
C TRP A 79 -13.37 -7.89 10.12
N GLN A 80 -13.99 -7.78 11.31
CA GLN A 80 -13.57 -6.83 12.34
C GLN A 80 -12.05 -6.87 12.61
N PHE A 81 -11.43 -5.69 12.68
CA PHE A 81 -9.99 -5.49 12.88
C PHE A 81 -9.07 -6.08 11.79
N GLY A 82 -9.59 -6.59 10.68
CA GLY A 82 -8.78 -7.07 9.55
C GLY A 82 -7.89 -5.98 8.97
N GLU A 83 -8.38 -4.73 8.95
CA GLU A 83 -7.66 -3.52 8.55
C GLU A 83 -6.50 -3.13 9.50
N LEU A 84 -6.45 -3.71 10.70
CA LEU A 84 -5.37 -3.53 11.67
C LEU A 84 -4.54 -4.82 11.87
N GLY A 85 -4.81 -5.85 11.06
CA GLY A 85 -4.11 -7.11 11.08
C GLY A 85 -4.41 -7.97 12.31
N TYR A 86 -5.67 -8.14 12.64
CA TYR A 86 -6.11 -8.90 13.83
C TYR A 86 -5.54 -10.32 13.87
N ASP A 87 -4.72 -10.59 14.89
CA ASP A 87 -3.81 -11.72 14.95
C ASP A 87 -4.13 -12.71 16.07
N LEU A 88 -5.26 -12.57 16.75
CA LEU A 88 -5.75 -13.58 17.67
C LEU A 88 -6.41 -14.73 16.89
N SER A 89 -6.52 -15.91 17.48
CA SER A 89 -7.23 -17.06 16.86
C SER A 89 -8.74 -16.85 16.91
N ILE A 90 -9.48 -17.45 15.98
CA ILE A 90 -10.95 -17.56 16.09
C ILE A 90 -11.40 -18.26 17.37
N ASN A 91 -10.52 -19.03 18.03
CA ASN A 91 -10.76 -19.69 19.31
C ASN A 91 -10.29 -18.89 20.53
N THR A 92 -9.88 -17.63 20.37
CA THR A 92 -9.54 -16.78 21.50
C THR A 92 -10.80 -16.41 22.30
N CYS A 93 -10.74 -16.60 23.61
CA CYS A 93 -11.77 -16.27 24.58
C CYS A 93 -11.76 -14.77 24.93
N SER A 94 -12.81 -14.29 25.58
CA SER A 94 -12.93 -12.87 25.97
C SER A 94 -11.87 -12.42 26.98
N ASP A 95 -11.32 -13.37 27.75
CA ASP A 95 -10.21 -13.15 28.69
C ASP A 95 -8.82 -13.23 28.04
N GLY A 96 -8.74 -13.45 26.72
CA GLY A 96 -7.50 -13.57 25.96
C GLY A 96 -6.89 -14.97 25.93
N THR A 97 -7.45 -15.95 26.65
CA THR A 97 -7.02 -17.36 26.54
C THR A 97 -7.45 -17.98 25.20
N THR A 98 -6.90 -19.13 24.82
CA THR A 98 -7.30 -19.83 23.58
C THR A 98 -7.94 -21.17 23.91
N ASN A 99 -9.20 -21.36 23.49
CA ASN A 99 -9.96 -22.59 23.72
C ASN A 99 -10.99 -22.79 22.58
N ASN A 100 -11.13 -24.01 22.07
CA ASN A 100 -12.08 -24.33 20.99
C ASN A 100 -13.55 -24.00 21.33
N ASN A 101 -13.92 -23.99 22.61
CA ASN A 101 -15.26 -23.60 23.06
C ASN A 101 -15.53 -22.10 22.93
N CYS A 102 -14.50 -21.29 22.66
CA CYS A 102 -14.61 -19.84 22.56
C CYS A 102 -14.83 -19.31 21.14
N ARG A 103 -15.15 -20.18 20.18
CA ARG A 103 -15.31 -19.80 18.78
C ARG A 103 -16.33 -18.69 18.58
N THR A 104 -17.49 -18.80 19.23
CA THR A 104 -18.57 -17.81 19.20
C THR A 104 -18.47 -16.74 20.28
N SER A 105 -17.50 -16.85 21.20
CA SER A 105 -17.31 -15.85 22.26
C SER A 105 -16.87 -14.50 21.69
N ALA A 106 -17.26 -13.43 22.39
CA ALA A 106 -16.77 -12.09 22.10
C ALA A 106 -15.24 -12.05 22.17
N LYS A 107 -14.61 -11.52 21.11
CA LYS A 107 -13.15 -11.46 21.00
C LYS A 107 -12.62 -10.16 21.61
N PRO A 108 -11.40 -10.16 22.20
CA PRO A 108 -10.81 -8.95 22.74
C PRO A 108 -10.74 -7.82 21.70
N ILE A 109 -11.11 -6.62 22.11
CA ILE A 109 -11.00 -5.41 21.28
C ILE A 109 -9.53 -4.97 21.26
N LYS A 110 -9.03 -4.56 20.09
CA LYS A 110 -7.62 -4.22 19.87
C LYS A 110 -7.39 -2.82 19.31
N TRP A 111 -7.96 -1.80 19.96
CA TRP A 111 -7.76 -0.40 19.53
C TRP A 111 -6.31 0.07 19.64
N GLU A 112 -5.53 -0.51 20.56
CA GLU A 112 -4.10 -0.23 20.71
C GLU A 112 -3.29 -0.59 19.46
N TYR A 113 -3.83 -1.42 18.54
CA TYR A 113 -3.16 -1.77 17.29
C TYR A 113 -2.92 -0.56 16.40
N GLN A 114 -3.78 0.47 16.47
CA GLN A 114 -3.59 1.69 15.70
C GLN A 114 -2.35 2.49 16.13
N GLN A 115 -1.81 2.23 17.32
CA GLN A 115 -0.59 2.90 17.82
C GLN A 115 0.70 2.21 17.33
N VAL A 116 0.59 1.04 16.68
CA VAL A 116 1.72 0.32 16.08
C VAL A 116 1.87 0.76 14.63
N GLY A 117 3.03 1.34 14.28
CA GLY A 117 3.30 1.91 12.95
C GLY A 117 2.88 0.99 11.79
N ASP A 118 3.40 -0.25 11.76
CA ASP A 118 3.08 -1.20 10.68
C ASP A 118 1.58 -1.54 10.56
N ARG A 119 0.82 -1.48 11.66
CA ARG A 119 -0.62 -1.75 11.67
C ARG A 119 -1.42 -0.52 11.22
N ALA A 120 -1.00 0.68 11.64
CA ALA A 120 -1.53 1.94 11.11
C ALA A 120 -1.26 2.06 9.59
N SER A 121 -0.12 1.57 9.13
CA SER A 121 0.22 1.43 7.71
C SER A 121 -0.78 0.56 6.96
N LEU A 122 -1.09 -0.63 7.51
CA LEU A 122 -2.09 -1.53 6.93
C LEU A 122 -3.49 -0.88 6.88
N PHE A 123 -3.87 -0.18 7.95
CA PHE A 123 -5.13 0.56 7.98
C PHE A 123 -5.20 1.59 6.85
N THR A 124 -4.13 2.36 6.67
CA THR A 124 -4.02 3.38 5.62
C THR A 124 -4.16 2.76 4.23
N VAL A 125 -3.39 1.70 3.93
CA VAL A 125 -3.47 1.03 2.62
C VAL A 125 -4.88 0.46 2.39
N THR A 126 -5.51 -0.09 3.43
CA THR A 126 -6.88 -0.59 3.34
C THR A 126 -7.88 0.53 3.05
N ALA A 127 -7.79 1.65 3.78
CA ALA A 127 -8.64 2.82 3.58
C ALA A 127 -8.45 3.41 2.17
N ASP A 128 -7.21 3.46 1.68
CA ASP A 128 -6.91 3.95 0.36
C ASP A 128 -7.50 3.07 -0.76
N LEU A 129 -7.35 1.76 -0.66
CA LEU A 129 -7.97 0.82 -1.59
C LEU A 129 -9.50 0.94 -1.62
N ILE A 130 -10.13 1.11 -0.45
CA ILE A 130 -11.58 1.36 -0.35
C ILE A 130 -11.94 2.69 -1.02
N ARG A 131 -11.14 3.75 -0.83
CA ARG A 131 -11.33 5.04 -1.49
C ARG A 131 -11.22 4.90 -3.01
N LEU A 132 -10.17 4.27 -3.52
CA LEU A 132 -9.99 4.01 -4.96
C LEU A 132 -11.21 3.29 -5.53
N ARG A 133 -11.69 2.26 -4.82
CA ARG A 133 -12.87 1.50 -5.20
C ARG A 133 -14.15 2.34 -5.26
N ASN A 134 -14.33 3.27 -4.33
CA ASN A 134 -15.49 4.16 -4.29
C ASN A 134 -15.39 5.35 -5.26
N THR A 135 -14.16 5.68 -5.70
CA THR A 135 -13.89 6.84 -6.56
C THR A 135 -13.91 6.48 -8.04
N TYR A 136 -13.32 5.34 -8.40
CA TYR A 136 -13.12 4.95 -9.80
C TYR A 136 -13.95 3.72 -10.16
N SER A 137 -14.84 3.89 -11.14
CA SER A 137 -15.79 2.86 -11.56
C SER A 137 -15.12 1.57 -12.05
N VAL A 138 -13.89 1.63 -12.56
CA VAL A 138 -13.11 0.44 -12.99
C VAL A 138 -13.01 -0.65 -11.91
N PHE A 139 -12.96 -0.28 -10.62
CA PHE A 139 -12.92 -1.22 -9.50
C PHE A 139 -14.28 -1.82 -9.11
N THR A 140 -15.39 -1.34 -9.68
CA THR A 140 -16.75 -1.79 -9.35
C THR A 140 -17.49 -2.38 -10.55
N SER A 141 -17.30 -1.80 -11.73
CA SER A 141 -17.97 -2.17 -12.98
C SER A 141 -17.01 -2.51 -14.12
N GLY A 142 -15.70 -2.48 -13.87
CA GLY A 142 -14.70 -2.92 -14.86
C GLY A 142 -14.76 -4.43 -15.08
N ASP A 143 -14.26 -4.87 -16.23
CA ASP A 143 -14.14 -6.29 -16.55
C ASP A 143 -12.78 -6.79 -16.02
N ALA A 144 -12.84 -7.68 -15.03
CA ALA A 144 -11.64 -8.21 -14.36
C ALA A 144 -11.13 -9.51 -15.00
N THR A 145 -9.81 -9.62 -15.12
CA THR A 145 -9.10 -10.86 -15.46
C THR A 145 -8.12 -11.17 -14.33
N LEU A 146 -8.27 -12.34 -13.71
CA LEU A 146 -7.41 -12.82 -12.64
C LEU A 146 -6.39 -13.78 -13.24
N ILE A 147 -5.10 -13.53 -12.99
CA ILE A 147 -3.98 -14.32 -13.51
C ILE A 147 -3.19 -14.88 -12.34
N GLY A 148 -2.75 -16.13 -12.48
CA GLY A 148 -1.89 -16.81 -11.51
C GLY A 148 -2.38 -18.20 -11.12
N GLY A 149 -3.69 -18.48 -11.17
CA GLY A 149 -4.25 -19.79 -10.82
C GLY A 149 -3.77 -20.24 -9.44
N SER A 150 -3.07 -21.38 -9.34
CA SER A 150 -2.46 -21.87 -8.09
C SER A 150 -1.05 -21.31 -7.79
N ASN A 151 -0.49 -20.44 -8.63
CA ASN A 151 0.83 -19.83 -8.38
C ASN A 151 0.78 -18.81 -7.24
N LEU A 152 1.94 -18.54 -6.63
CA LEU A 152 2.06 -17.56 -5.55
C LEU A 152 2.16 -16.11 -6.03
N VAL A 153 2.34 -15.89 -7.33
CA VAL A 153 2.17 -14.57 -7.93
C VAL A 153 0.73 -14.43 -8.40
N LYS A 154 0.06 -13.36 -7.97
CA LYS A 154 -1.31 -13.04 -8.37
C LYS A 154 -1.34 -11.72 -9.12
N GLN A 155 -2.15 -11.65 -10.18
CA GLN A 155 -2.42 -10.41 -10.89
C GLN A 155 -3.92 -10.23 -11.09
N VAL A 156 -4.35 -8.97 -11.10
CA VAL A 156 -5.70 -8.55 -11.46
C VAL A 156 -5.56 -7.45 -12.50
N MET A 157 -6.00 -7.74 -13.72
CA MET A 157 -6.15 -6.75 -14.78
C MET A 157 -7.60 -6.31 -14.82
N LEU A 158 -7.86 -5.00 -14.74
CA LEU A 158 -9.19 -4.41 -14.88
C LEU A 158 -9.24 -3.57 -16.14
N LYS A 159 -10.18 -3.88 -17.01
CA LYS A 159 -10.51 -3.05 -18.16
C LYS A 159 -11.71 -2.17 -17.83
N ASN A 160 -11.64 -0.89 -18.19
CA ASN A 160 -12.79 0.00 -18.10
C ASN A 160 -13.90 -0.46 -19.07
N LYS A 161 -15.14 0.00 -18.84
CA LYS A 161 -16.30 -0.40 -19.65
C LYS A 161 -17.11 0.83 -20.07
N PRO A 162 -17.20 1.16 -21.38
CA PRO A 162 -16.56 0.47 -22.51
C PRO A 162 -15.04 0.62 -22.52
N TYR A 163 -14.33 -0.42 -22.97
CA TYR A 163 -12.86 -0.46 -23.00
C TYR A 163 -12.27 0.57 -23.97
N THR A 164 -11.20 1.26 -23.54
CA THR A 164 -10.32 2.05 -24.43
C THR A 164 -8.85 1.75 -24.14
N ALA A 165 -8.04 1.71 -25.20
CA ALA A 165 -6.58 1.59 -25.11
C ALA A 165 -5.86 2.95 -25.03
N SER A 166 -6.61 4.05 -25.02
CA SER A 166 -6.08 5.42 -24.97
C SER A 166 -6.97 6.27 -24.05
N PRO A 167 -6.93 6.02 -22.74
CA PRO A 167 -7.72 6.78 -21.78
C PRO A 167 -7.21 8.22 -21.69
N THR A 168 -8.14 9.15 -21.55
CA THR A 168 -7.84 10.60 -21.43
C THR A 168 -8.18 11.14 -20.04
N ASN A 169 -8.95 10.39 -19.26
CA ASN A 169 -9.40 10.78 -17.93
C ASN A 169 -9.76 9.54 -17.11
N SER A 170 -9.95 9.73 -15.80
CA SER A 170 -10.12 8.65 -14.84
C SER A 170 -11.37 7.78 -15.04
N SER A 171 -12.40 8.26 -15.76
CA SER A 171 -13.57 7.43 -16.11
C SER A 171 -13.25 6.35 -17.16
N GLN A 172 -12.14 6.51 -17.87
CA GLN A 172 -11.64 5.61 -18.89
C GLN A 172 -10.47 4.73 -18.41
N MET A 173 -10.06 4.88 -17.16
CA MET A 173 -8.84 4.28 -16.61
C MET A 173 -8.90 2.75 -16.57
N ASN A 174 -7.84 2.10 -17.03
CA ASN A 174 -7.58 0.68 -16.78
C ASN A 174 -6.57 0.51 -15.64
N VAL A 175 -6.54 -0.68 -15.05
CA VAL A 175 -5.75 -0.95 -13.84
C VAL A 175 -5.07 -2.31 -13.94
N VAL A 176 -3.83 -2.40 -13.46
CA VAL A 176 -3.13 -3.67 -13.25
C VAL A 176 -2.62 -3.73 -11.81
N SER A 177 -3.09 -4.71 -11.05
CA SER A 177 -2.56 -5.04 -9.72
C SER A 177 -1.74 -6.33 -9.80
N VAL A 178 -0.60 -6.38 -9.13
CA VAL A 178 0.22 -7.60 -9.02
C VAL A 178 0.79 -7.71 -7.61
N ALA A 179 0.92 -8.94 -7.11
CA ALA A 179 1.55 -9.23 -5.84
C ALA A 179 2.35 -10.55 -5.90
N ASN A 180 3.56 -10.54 -5.34
CA ASN A 180 4.37 -11.73 -5.11
C ASN A 180 4.14 -12.26 -3.68
N PHE A 181 3.37 -13.35 -3.55
CA PHE A 181 3.19 -14.03 -2.26
C PHE A 181 4.22 -15.15 -2.00
N ASP A 182 5.20 -15.35 -2.86
CA ASP A 182 6.32 -16.25 -2.59
C ASP A 182 7.19 -15.69 -1.45
N VAL A 183 8.08 -16.53 -0.91
CA VAL A 183 9.13 -16.14 0.03
C VAL A 183 10.46 -15.89 -0.68
N SER A 184 10.47 -15.97 -2.01
CA SER A 184 11.62 -15.73 -2.89
C SER A 184 11.32 -14.65 -3.96
N ASN A 185 12.37 -14.08 -4.55
CA ASN A 185 12.24 -13.17 -5.69
C ASN A 185 11.61 -13.93 -6.86
N GLN A 186 10.76 -13.25 -7.63
CA GLN A 186 10.09 -13.83 -8.80
C GLN A 186 10.24 -12.90 -10.00
N THR A 187 10.67 -13.45 -11.14
CA THR A 187 10.54 -12.81 -12.44
C THR A 187 9.10 -12.99 -12.93
N VAL A 188 8.31 -11.92 -12.90
CA VAL A 188 6.88 -11.94 -13.23
C VAL A 188 6.63 -11.38 -14.62
N GLN A 189 5.88 -12.12 -15.43
CA GLN A 189 5.28 -11.60 -16.67
C GLN A 189 3.98 -10.88 -16.34
N ILE A 190 4.01 -9.56 -16.23
CA ILE A 190 2.86 -8.72 -15.93
C ILE A 190 2.10 -8.40 -17.22
N THR A 191 0.81 -8.72 -17.25
CA THR A 191 -0.05 -8.52 -18.42
C THR A 191 -0.83 -7.20 -18.32
N PHE A 192 -0.61 -6.31 -19.29
CA PHE A 192 -1.27 -5.02 -19.43
C PHE A 192 -2.35 -5.05 -20.53
N PRO A 193 -3.47 -4.31 -20.36
CA PRO A 193 -4.51 -4.16 -21.37
C PRO A 193 -4.04 -3.62 -22.72
N HIS A 194 -3.06 -2.70 -22.70
CA HIS A 194 -2.49 -2.04 -23.86
C HIS A 194 -1.07 -1.53 -23.56
N THR A 195 -0.34 -1.16 -24.61
CA THR A 195 0.95 -0.47 -24.54
C THR A 195 0.77 1.02 -24.24
N GLY A 196 1.84 1.70 -23.85
CA GLY A 196 1.84 3.14 -23.52
C GLY A 196 2.32 3.43 -22.10
N THR A 197 2.04 4.64 -21.62
CA THR A 197 2.47 5.09 -20.29
C THR A 197 1.50 4.62 -19.22
N TRP A 198 2.06 3.97 -18.19
CA TRP A 198 1.39 3.59 -16.96
C TRP A 198 2.06 4.29 -15.77
N TYR A 199 1.35 4.39 -14.67
CA TYR A 199 1.79 5.07 -13.45
C TYR A 199 1.67 4.11 -12.28
N ASP A 200 2.79 3.87 -11.60
CA ASP A 200 2.81 3.12 -10.35
C ASP A 200 2.24 3.98 -9.22
N TYR A 201 1.07 3.60 -8.77
CA TYR A 201 0.31 4.33 -7.78
C TYR A 201 1.04 4.39 -6.43
N TYR A 202 1.71 3.31 -6.01
CA TYR A 202 2.41 3.26 -4.72
C TYR A 202 3.83 3.83 -4.77
N GLU A 203 4.36 4.10 -5.97
CA GLU A 203 5.62 4.82 -6.18
C GLU A 203 5.37 6.25 -6.66
N TYR A 204 4.39 6.93 -6.05
CA TYR A 204 4.11 8.35 -6.29
C TYR A 204 3.80 8.72 -7.75
N GLY A 205 3.22 7.79 -8.52
CA GLY A 205 2.93 7.98 -9.94
C GLY A 205 4.17 7.85 -10.82
N ALA A 206 5.19 7.09 -10.40
CA ALA A 206 6.34 6.78 -11.24
C ALA A 206 5.90 6.19 -12.57
N GLN A 207 6.46 6.71 -13.66
CA GLN A 207 6.08 6.29 -15.01
C GLN A 207 6.72 4.97 -15.40
N LEU A 208 5.92 4.10 -15.99
CA LEU A 208 6.33 2.87 -16.64
C LEU A 208 5.91 2.94 -18.11
N ASN A 209 6.87 2.87 -19.03
CA ASN A 209 6.58 2.79 -20.45
C ASN A 209 6.42 1.33 -20.89
N VAL A 210 5.19 0.90 -21.12
CA VAL A 210 4.84 -0.46 -21.53
C VAL A 210 4.93 -0.57 -23.06
N THR A 211 5.95 -1.28 -23.55
CA THR A 211 6.21 -1.44 -25.00
C THR A 211 5.59 -2.70 -25.61
N SER A 212 5.19 -3.65 -24.75
CA SER A 212 4.50 -4.91 -25.07
C SER A 212 3.48 -5.19 -23.98
N THR A 213 2.33 -5.78 -24.32
CA THR A 213 1.28 -6.10 -23.34
C THR A 213 1.71 -7.13 -22.30
N ASN A 214 2.82 -7.85 -22.49
CA ASN A 214 3.46 -8.63 -21.45
C ASN A 214 4.84 -8.04 -21.12
N GLN A 215 5.03 -7.62 -19.88
CA GLN A 215 6.29 -7.03 -19.39
C GLN A 215 6.90 -7.93 -18.32
N SER A 216 8.19 -8.22 -18.47
CA SER A 216 8.96 -8.97 -17.47
C SER A 216 9.46 -8.01 -16.39
N MET A 217 9.14 -8.27 -15.12
CA MET A 217 9.63 -7.49 -13.99
C MET A 217 9.99 -8.38 -12.80
N GLU A 218 11.05 -8.02 -12.09
CA GLU A 218 11.42 -8.67 -10.83
C GLU A 218 10.54 -8.14 -9.69
N LEU A 219 9.94 -9.04 -8.90
CA LEU A 219 9.25 -8.71 -7.66
C LEU A 219 9.89 -9.45 -6.48
N THR A 220 10.28 -8.69 -5.47
CA THR A 220 10.79 -9.22 -4.19
C THR A 220 9.65 -9.86 -3.36
N PRO A 221 9.97 -10.71 -2.37
CA PRO A 221 8.98 -11.37 -1.52
C PRO A 221 8.01 -10.39 -0.83
N GLY A 222 6.71 -10.55 -1.07
CA GLY A 222 5.68 -9.68 -0.52
C GLY A 222 5.53 -8.33 -1.23
N GLN A 223 6.32 -8.06 -2.27
CA GLN A 223 6.17 -6.85 -3.08
C GLN A 223 4.86 -6.91 -3.86
N TYR A 224 4.21 -5.76 -3.96
CA TYR A 224 3.00 -5.56 -4.72
C TYR A 224 3.06 -4.24 -5.47
N LYS A 225 2.34 -4.15 -6.59
CA LYS A 225 2.31 -2.98 -7.47
C LYS A 225 0.89 -2.75 -7.96
N LEU A 226 0.51 -1.48 -8.08
CA LEU A 226 -0.76 -1.03 -8.64
C LEU A 226 -0.46 -0.02 -9.74
N TYR A 227 -0.68 -0.41 -10.98
CA TYR A 227 -0.50 0.45 -12.13
C TYR A 227 -1.84 0.99 -12.63
N THR A 228 -1.84 2.25 -13.00
CA THR A 228 -2.96 2.96 -13.63
C THR A 228 -2.47 3.62 -14.91
N ASP A 229 -3.29 3.65 -15.95
CA ASP A 229 -2.95 4.31 -17.23
C ASP A 229 -3.40 5.79 -17.27
N VAL A 230 -3.93 6.28 -16.16
CA VAL A 230 -4.25 7.69 -15.90
C VAL A 230 -3.64 8.06 -14.55
N LEU A 231 -2.85 9.12 -14.51
CA LEU A 231 -2.22 9.59 -13.28
C LEU A 231 -3.25 10.02 -12.24
N ILE A 232 -3.23 9.40 -11.07
CA ILE A 232 -4.05 9.78 -9.91
C ILE A 232 -3.25 10.80 -9.07
N GLN A 233 -3.67 12.07 -9.09
CA GLN A 233 -2.96 13.17 -8.42
C GLN A 233 -3.19 13.24 -6.90
N ASN A 234 -4.30 12.67 -6.42
CA ASN A 234 -4.63 12.62 -4.99
C ASN A 234 -4.14 11.28 -4.39
N LEU A 235 -2.84 11.12 -4.26
CA LEU A 235 -2.28 10.04 -3.46
C LEU A 235 -2.63 10.31 -1.99
N ILE A 236 -3.19 9.35 -1.27
CA ILE A 236 -3.16 9.43 0.20
C ILE A 236 -1.69 9.30 0.56
N THR A 237 -1.02 10.44 0.69
CA THR A 237 0.23 10.54 1.42
C THR A 237 -0.13 10.41 2.89
N SER A 238 -0.40 9.17 3.32
CA SER A 238 0.05 8.86 4.67
C SER A 238 1.54 9.10 4.62
N THR A 239 1.96 10.12 5.33
CA THR A 239 3.34 10.30 5.76
C THR A 239 3.77 9.06 6.55
N GLU A 240 4.10 7.99 5.84
CA GLU A 240 5.29 7.22 6.14
C GLU A 240 6.33 7.87 5.21
N GLU A 241 7.04 8.90 5.63
CA GLU A 241 8.27 8.66 6.39
C GLU A 241 8.68 7.18 6.22
N GLU A 242 9.40 6.88 5.13
CA GLU A 242 10.61 6.08 5.32
C GLU A 242 11.18 6.55 6.66
N HIS A 243 11.36 5.66 7.62
CA HIS A 243 12.07 5.94 8.86
C HIS A 243 13.53 6.30 8.53
N VAL A 244 13.77 7.39 7.80
CA VAL A 244 15.01 8.14 7.86
C VAL A 244 14.84 8.98 9.11
N SER A 245 15.64 8.69 10.12
CA SER A 245 15.68 9.47 11.35
C SER A 245 16.15 10.90 11.00
N ILE A 246 15.18 11.79 10.75
CA ILE A 246 15.46 13.19 10.42
C ILE A 246 14.99 14.08 11.54
N SER A 247 15.93 14.83 12.11
CA SER A 247 15.65 15.84 13.12
C SER A 247 16.00 17.23 12.58
N LEU A 248 15.14 18.22 12.87
CA LEU A 248 15.35 19.61 12.50
C LEU A 248 15.48 20.43 13.78
N PHE A 249 16.62 21.11 13.94
CA PHE A 249 16.87 21.90 15.12
C PHE A 249 17.75 23.14 14.84
N PRO A 250 17.57 24.23 15.61
CA PRO A 250 16.46 24.44 16.52
C PRO A 250 15.13 24.62 15.74
N ASN A 251 14.04 24.14 16.31
CA ASN A 251 12.68 24.39 15.80
C ASN A 251 11.81 24.80 16.99
N PRO A 252 11.57 26.10 17.21
CA PRO A 252 11.69 27.21 16.25
C PRO A 252 13.13 27.68 15.96
N THR A 253 13.40 28.13 14.74
CA THR A 253 14.71 28.67 14.30
C THR A 253 14.69 30.19 14.12
N ASN A 254 15.84 30.84 14.29
CA ASN A 254 16.07 32.25 13.99
C ASN A 254 16.92 32.38 12.72
N ASP A 255 18.21 32.02 12.78
CA ASP A 255 19.15 32.32 11.70
C ASP A 255 19.64 31.08 10.97
N VAL A 256 19.77 29.96 11.68
CA VAL A 256 20.34 28.72 11.16
C VAL A 256 19.42 27.55 11.48
N LEU A 257 19.09 26.77 10.46
CA LEU A 257 18.35 25.52 10.58
C LEU A 257 19.30 24.36 10.31
N ARG A 258 19.41 23.43 11.27
CA ARG A 258 20.14 22.17 11.10
C ARG A 258 19.17 21.04 10.78
N VAL A 259 19.56 20.20 9.84
CA VAL A 259 18.85 19.01 9.40
C VAL A 259 19.80 17.82 9.56
N GLN A 260 19.60 17.04 10.62
CA GLN A 260 20.36 15.82 10.86
C GLN A 260 19.65 14.65 10.20
N ALA A 261 20.36 13.87 9.38
CA ALA A 261 19.83 12.72 8.64
C ALA A 261 20.89 11.63 8.49
N GLU A 262 20.48 10.36 8.44
CA GLU A 262 21.39 9.22 8.19
C GLU A 262 21.90 9.15 6.74
N LYS A 263 21.15 9.70 5.79
CA LYS A 263 21.48 9.72 4.35
C LYS A 263 21.96 11.12 3.93
N PRO A 264 22.83 11.24 2.92
CA PRO A 264 23.27 12.54 2.41
C PRO A 264 22.11 13.38 1.84
N ILE A 265 21.97 14.62 2.34
CA ILE A 265 20.93 15.55 1.89
C ILE A 265 21.37 16.21 0.56
N GLN A 266 20.58 16.04 -0.49
CA GLN A 266 20.83 16.68 -1.79
C GLN A 266 20.40 18.14 -1.80
N SER A 267 19.18 18.43 -1.33
CA SER A 267 18.66 19.80 -1.27
C SER A 267 17.60 19.98 -0.18
N LEU A 268 17.40 21.24 0.21
CA LEU A 268 16.37 21.68 1.15
C LEU A 268 15.60 22.84 0.49
N ALA A 269 14.27 22.74 0.49
CA ALA A 269 13.37 23.84 0.15
C ALA A 269 12.42 24.12 1.31
N LEU A 270 12.12 25.38 1.58
CA LEU A 270 11.17 25.81 2.62
C LEU A 270 9.95 26.42 1.95
N ILE A 271 8.80 25.76 2.08
CA ILE A 271 7.54 26.15 1.44
C ILE A 271 6.68 26.87 2.48
N SER A 272 6.34 28.13 2.22
CA SER A 272 5.42 28.90 3.06
C SER A 272 3.98 28.35 2.99
N MET A 273 3.12 28.74 3.93
CA MET A 273 1.70 28.37 3.91
C MET A 273 0.94 28.89 2.67
N GLN A 274 1.47 29.90 2.00
CA GLN A 274 0.94 30.47 0.75
C GLN A 274 1.46 29.74 -0.50
N GLY A 275 2.30 28.70 -0.34
CA GLY A 275 2.85 27.90 -1.43
C GLY A 275 4.12 28.45 -2.07
N SER A 276 4.62 29.61 -1.63
CA SER A 276 5.90 30.14 -2.11
C SER A 276 7.07 29.33 -1.55
N ALA A 277 7.93 28.82 -2.43
CA ALA A 277 9.13 28.07 -2.07
C ALA A 277 10.34 29.01 -1.96
N VAL A 278 11.12 28.83 -0.89
CA VAL A 278 12.39 29.52 -0.63
C VAL A 278 13.50 28.48 -0.57
N LEU A 279 14.61 28.74 -1.25
CA LEU A 279 15.80 27.90 -1.22
C LEU A 279 16.83 28.55 -0.28
N PRO A 280 16.91 28.12 0.99
CA PRO A 280 17.87 28.70 1.93
C PRO A 280 19.31 28.39 1.50
N LYS A 281 20.24 29.29 1.84
CA LYS A 281 21.65 29.12 1.47
C LYS A 281 22.27 28.02 2.33
N ARG A 282 22.86 27.00 1.70
CA ARG A 282 23.58 25.92 2.40
C ARG A 282 24.85 26.48 3.02
N ILE A 283 25.06 26.23 4.31
CA ILE A 283 26.26 26.61 5.07
C ILE A 283 27.25 25.44 5.04
N ASP A 284 26.76 24.24 5.39
CA ASP A 284 27.54 23.00 5.44
C ASP A 284 26.68 21.77 5.07
N THR A 285 27.14 20.56 5.38
CA THR A 285 26.45 19.30 5.05
C THR A 285 25.06 19.20 5.68
N GLU A 286 24.86 19.80 6.86
CA GLU A 286 23.66 19.65 7.69
C GLU A 286 23.01 20.99 8.07
N SER A 287 23.58 22.14 7.68
CA SER A 287 23.10 23.46 8.12
C SER A 287 22.76 24.40 6.95
N TRP A 288 21.68 25.16 7.13
CA TRP A 288 21.17 26.16 6.18
C TRP A 288 20.90 27.51 6.86
N ASP A 289 21.25 28.59 6.16
CA ASP A 289 20.96 29.97 6.54
C ASP A 289 19.51 30.33 6.17
N VAL A 290 18.73 30.64 7.20
CA VAL A 290 17.32 31.02 7.12
C VAL A 290 17.08 32.45 7.63
N SER A 291 18.14 33.20 7.94
CA SER A 291 18.06 34.55 8.56
C SER A 291 17.27 35.55 7.73
N SER A 292 17.33 35.46 6.40
CA SER A 292 16.64 36.34 5.46
C SER A 292 15.15 36.04 5.30
N MET A 293 14.66 34.96 5.92
CA MET A 293 13.26 34.53 5.80
C MET A 293 12.36 35.27 6.79
N SER A 294 11.14 35.55 6.36
CA SER A 294 10.11 36.10 7.23
C SER A 294 9.70 35.11 8.33
N ALA A 295 9.32 35.64 9.49
CA ALA A 295 8.74 34.83 10.56
C ALA A 295 7.45 34.14 10.08
N GLY A 296 7.29 32.86 10.40
CA GLY A 296 6.14 32.09 9.94
C GLY A 296 6.34 30.59 9.98
N LEU A 297 5.27 29.88 9.60
CA LEU A 297 5.27 28.43 9.48
C LEU A 297 5.70 28.02 8.06
N TYR A 298 6.64 27.10 7.98
CA TYR A 298 7.15 26.55 6.74
C TYR A 298 7.10 25.01 6.75
N ILE A 299 6.95 24.43 5.56
CA ILE A 299 7.18 23.02 5.29
C ILE A 299 8.56 22.87 4.66
N ALA A 300 9.48 22.24 5.37
CA ALA A 300 10.80 21.86 4.89
C ALA A 300 10.70 20.60 4.03
N GLU A 301 10.91 20.74 2.74
CA GLU A 301 11.05 19.64 1.79
C GLU A 301 12.54 19.30 1.61
N ILE A 302 12.94 18.16 2.15
CA ILE A 302 14.31 17.65 2.19
C ILE A 302 14.43 16.54 1.17
N ARG A 303 15.29 16.71 0.17
CA ARG A 303 15.47 15.73 -0.90
C ARG A 303 16.73 14.90 -0.69
N PHE A 304 16.57 13.60 -0.82
CA PHE A 304 17.61 12.57 -0.90
C PHE A 304 17.66 12.02 -2.33
N GLU A 305 18.59 11.12 -2.60
CA GLU A 305 18.77 10.52 -3.93
C GLU A 305 17.52 9.83 -4.47
N ASN A 306 16.79 9.12 -3.62
CA ASN A 306 15.61 8.35 -4.02
C ASN A 306 14.34 8.70 -3.24
N SER A 307 14.37 9.71 -2.37
CA SER A 307 13.21 10.05 -1.53
C SER A 307 13.15 11.53 -1.18
N VAL A 308 11.95 11.99 -0.82
CA VAL A 308 11.67 13.36 -0.38
C VAL A 308 10.92 13.30 0.93
N ILE A 309 11.43 13.99 1.95
CA ILE A 309 10.83 14.03 3.30
C ILE A 309 10.39 15.45 3.62
N ARG A 310 9.21 15.59 4.22
CA ARG A 310 8.62 16.88 4.59
C ARG A 310 8.51 17.02 6.11
N LYS A 311 9.06 18.09 6.68
CA LYS A 311 8.98 18.39 8.12
C LYS A 311 8.54 19.83 8.36
N ARG A 312 7.83 20.07 9.45
CA ARG A 312 7.34 21.41 9.82
C ARG A 312 8.45 22.21 10.51
N VAL A 313 8.67 23.45 10.09
CA VAL A 313 9.63 24.37 10.71
C VAL A 313 8.94 25.69 11.05
N LEU A 314 9.17 26.19 12.26
CA LEU A 314 8.75 27.52 12.68
C LEU A 314 9.94 28.48 12.63
N LYS A 315 9.85 29.51 11.80
CA LYS A 315 10.80 30.64 11.77
C LYS A 315 10.27 31.75 12.67
N LYS A 316 11.11 32.23 13.59
CA LYS A 316 10.84 33.39 14.43
C LYS A 316 11.31 34.69 13.80
#